data_AF-A0A3D0T8Q6-F1
#
_entry.id   AF-A0A3D0T8Q6-F1
#
_cell.length_a   1.000
_cell.length_b   1.000
_cell.length_c   1.000
_cell.angle_alpha   90.00
_cell.angle_beta   90.00
_cell.angle_gamma   90.00
#
_symmetry.space_group_name_H-M   'P 1'
#
loop_
_entity.id
_entity.type
_entity.pdbx_description
1 polymer ?
#
loop_
_entity_poly.entity_id
_entity_poly.type
_entity_poly.pdbx_seq_one_letter_code
_entity_poly.pdbx_strand_id
1 'polypeptide(L)'
;MNIPDPIFKKDLNKISWKKIYEREYGVQYSEVAVSLLAFAKYHFPITSLAQIVIPGEGSNSAFYIDDRSWIKLVEGLNKKYTANVKQLEKYEKQFLLDGRNYLNLAKKISISNLEKLSDKQLLSLFLDHQDKRNRYSCFAWSAFILNNYVADRATAILEPYIKGRGDKQEIIDALFRPQKRAAVLQLQYEVGKREFNYLYEKFKWLPCLDIHNKPWTKEEFKEHIKSFTKVVNKKEISFKKMIKKLKIKKKDLQYLDMAKRFVYIKDARDDFRRESVFYSNKKILKVI
;
A
#
# COMPACT_ATOMS: atom_id res chain seq x y z
N MET A 1 -1.81 -36.23 9.32
CA MET A 1 -1.97 -35.04 10.20
C MET A 1 -3.43 -34.66 10.24
N ASN A 2 -4.03 -34.53 11.41
CA ASN A 2 -5.36 -33.92 11.54
C ASN A 2 -5.21 -32.41 11.44
N ILE A 3 -5.61 -31.84 10.32
CA ILE A 3 -5.67 -30.39 10.14
C ILE A 3 -6.88 -29.89 10.94
N PRO A 4 -6.73 -28.92 11.85
CA PRO A 4 -7.84 -28.35 12.60
C PRO A 4 -8.90 -27.80 11.64
N ASP A 5 -10.17 -27.97 12.02
CA ASP A 5 -11.27 -27.37 11.28
C ASP A 5 -11.13 -25.84 11.24
N PRO A 6 -11.48 -25.19 10.10
CA PRO A 6 -11.45 -23.74 10.03
C PRO A 6 -12.48 -23.14 10.99
N ILE A 7 -12.16 -21.96 11.54
CA ILE A 7 -13.00 -21.25 12.52
C ILE A 7 -14.43 -20.95 12.02
N PHE A 8 -14.62 -20.93 10.69
CA PHE A 8 -15.90 -20.68 10.02
C PHE A 8 -16.57 -21.97 9.51
N LYS A 9 -16.12 -23.17 9.90
CA LYS A 9 -16.67 -24.45 9.41
C LYS A 9 -18.18 -24.53 9.56
N LYS A 10 -18.73 -24.05 10.68
CA LYS A 10 -20.17 -24.08 10.98
C LYS A 10 -21.01 -23.17 10.08
N ASP A 11 -20.38 -22.21 9.41
CA ASP A 11 -21.04 -21.23 8.54
C ASP A 11 -20.65 -21.40 7.06
N LEU A 12 -19.92 -22.46 6.69
CA LEU A 12 -19.44 -22.70 5.31
C LEU A 12 -20.56 -22.60 4.26
N ASN A 13 -21.74 -23.11 4.58
CA ASN A 13 -22.91 -23.08 3.69
C ASN A 13 -23.52 -21.67 3.50
N LYS A 14 -23.13 -20.69 4.31
CA LYS A 14 -23.61 -19.30 4.25
C LYS A 14 -22.56 -18.34 3.66
N ILE A 15 -21.32 -18.79 3.47
CA ILE A 15 -20.24 -17.96 2.97
C ILE A 15 -20.33 -17.85 1.45
N SER A 16 -20.29 -16.62 0.96
CA SER A 16 -20.13 -16.35 -0.47
C SER A 16 -18.73 -15.86 -0.74
N TRP A 17 -17.85 -16.75 -1.21
CA TRP A 17 -16.44 -16.41 -1.43
C TRP A 17 -16.26 -15.42 -2.57
N LYS A 18 -15.53 -14.34 -2.30
CA LYS A 18 -15.10 -13.37 -3.30
C LYS A 18 -13.58 -13.33 -3.38
N LYS A 19 -13.04 -13.54 -4.58
CA LYS A 19 -11.62 -13.33 -4.85
C LYS A 19 -11.31 -11.84 -4.79
N ILE A 20 -10.38 -11.44 -3.93
CA ILE A 20 -9.99 -10.04 -3.74
C ILE A 20 -8.71 -9.72 -4.51
N TYR A 21 -7.75 -10.64 -4.48
CA TYR A 21 -6.54 -10.54 -5.28
C TYR A 21 -5.95 -11.91 -5.56
N GLU A 22 -5.05 -11.93 -6.53
CA GLU A 22 -4.12 -13.03 -6.78
C GLU A 22 -2.77 -12.45 -7.18
N ARG A 23 -1.71 -12.79 -6.42
CA ARG A 23 -0.37 -12.19 -6.59
C ARG A 23 0.71 -13.01 -5.91
N GLU A 24 1.98 -12.68 -6.21
CA GLU A 24 3.16 -13.23 -5.52
C GLU A 24 2.96 -13.17 -4.00
N TYR A 25 3.25 -14.29 -3.34
CA TYR A 25 3.09 -14.41 -1.89
C TYR A 25 3.90 -13.32 -1.18
N GLY A 26 3.26 -12.66 -0.21
CA GLY A 26 3.95 -11.78 0.72
C GLY A 26 3.35 -11.93 2.11
N VAL A 27 4.17 -12.26 3.11
CA VAL A 27 3.76 -12.51 4.51
C VAL A 27 2.83 -11.39 5.03
N GLN A 28 3.18 -10.13 4.75
CA GLN A 28 2.38 -8.97 5.18
C GLN A 28 1.03 -8.83 4.47
N TYR A 29 0.93 -9.33 3.23
CA TYR A 29 -0.30 -9.30 2.45
C TYR A 29 -1.13 -10.57 2.59
N SER A 30 -0.54 -11.70 3.00
CA SER A 30 -1.26 -12.97 3.09
C SER A 30 -1.56 -13.33 4.55
N GLU A 31 -0.56 -13.71 5.34
CA GLU A 31 -0.79 -14.25 6.68
C GLU A 31 -1.13 -13.16 7.70
N VAL A 32 -0.34 -12.09 7.71
CA VAL A 32 -0.54 -10.98 8.63
C VAL A 32 -1.86 -10.29 8.31
N ALA A 33 -2.20 -10.18 7.02
CA ALA A 33 -3.44 -9.61 6.55
C ALA A 33 -4.68 -10.28 7.13
N VAL A 34 -4.74 -11.61 7.01
CA VAL A 34 -5.81 -12.44 7.56
C VAL A 34 -5.92 -12.16 9.06
N SER A 35 -4.84 -12.31 9.82
CA SER A 35 -4.87 -12.05 11.26
C SER A 35 -5.35 -10.63 11.60
N LEU A 36 -4.87 -9.61 10.90
CA LEU A 36 -5.24 -8.22 11.17
C LEU A 36 -6.71 -7.92 10.82
N LEU A 37 -7.22 -8.42 9.69
CA LEU A 37 -8.63 -8.24 9.32
C LEU A 37 -9.57 -8.96 10.30
N ALA A 38 -9.10 -10.01 10.96
CA ALA A 38 -9.85 -10.73 12.00
C ALA A 38 -9.80 -10.03 13.36
N PHE A 39 -8.66 -9.44 13.75
CA PHE A 39 -8.40 -9.09 15.14
C PHE A 39 -8.01 -7.62 15.41
N ALA A 40 -7.55 -6.86 14.42
CA ALA A 40 -7.10 -5.47 14.61
C ALA A 40 -8.27 -4.46 14.65
N LYS A 41 -9.17 -4.62 15.63
CA LYS A 41 -10.38 -3.79 15.83
C LYS A 41 -10.09 -2.30 16.01
N TYR A 42 -8.89 -1.95 16.48
CA TYR A 42 -8.45 -0.56 16.59
C TYR A 42 -8.36 0.13 15.22
N HIS A 43 -8.11 -0.63 14.15
CA HIS A 43 -7.97 -0.12 12.78
C HIS A 43 -9.18 -0.47 11.92
N PHE A 44 -9.57 -1.74 11.89
CA PHE A 44 -10.71 -2.23 11.12
C PHE A 44 -11.99 -2.20 11.96
N PRO A 45 -12.93 -1.26 11.70
CA PRO A 45 -14.14 -1.11 12.52
C PRO A 45 -15.09 -2.31 12.38
N ILE A 46 -15.01 -3.03 11.26
CA ILE A 46 -15.65 -4.32 11.06
C ILE A 46 -14.54 -5.30 10.78
N THR A 47 -14.50 -6.41 11.52
CA THR A 47 -13.56 -7.51 11.33
C THR A 47 -14.21 -8.65 10.56
N SER A 48 -13.41 -9.46 9.86
CA SER A 48 -13.90 -10.67 9.18
C SER A 48 -13.10 -11.90 9.59
N LEU A 49 -13.80 -12.94 10.01
CA LEU A 49 -13.22 -14.26 10.28
C LEU A 49 -13.34 -15.21 9.08
N ALA A 50 -14.29 -14.96 8.18
CA ALA A 50 -14.55 -15.76 6.98
C ALA A 50 -13.66 -15.31 5.84
N GLN A 51 -12.40 -15.76 5.88
CA GLN A 51 -11.35 -15.39 4.93
C GLN A 51 -10.35 -16.53 4.80
N ILE A 52 -9.81 -16.71 3.60
CA ILE A 52 -8.84 -17.76 3.27
C ILE A 52 -7.78 -17.23 2.31
N VAL A 53 -6.56 -17.73 2.47
CA VAL A 53 -5.51 -17.63 1.45
C VAL A 53 -5.24 -19.04 0.96
N ILE A 54 -5.31 -19.24 -0.35
CA ILE A 54 -5.02 -20.52 -1.00
C ILE A 54 -3.95 -20.33 -2.07
N PRO A 55 -3.25 -21.41 -2.49
CA PRO A 55 -2.41 -21.36 -3.68
C PRO A 55 -3.21 -20.84 -4.90
N GLY A 56 -2.63 -19.92 -5.64
CA GLY A 56 -3.16 -19.41 -6.91
C GLY A 56 -2.43 -20.03 -8.12
N GLU A 57 -2.58 -19.39 -9.27
CA GLU A 57 -1.87 -19.76 -10.50
C GLU A 57 -0.35 -19.55 -10.35
N GLY A 58 0.43 -20.57 -10.70
CA GLY A 58 1.89 -20.54 -10.62
C GLY A 58 2.39 -20.44 -9.17
N SER A 59 3.20 -19.41 -8.88
CA SER A 59 3.73 -19.11 -7.54
C SER A 59 2.89 -18.09 -6.76
N ASN A 60 1.70 -17.75 -7.25
CA ASN A 60 0.85 -16.77 -6.60
C ASN A 60 0.08 -17.36 -5.41
N SER A 61 -0.39 -16.46 -4.55
CA SER A 61 -1.40 -16.71 -3.53
C SER A 61 -2.67 -15.94 -3.88
N ALA A 62 -3.82 -16.58 -3.67
CA ALA A 62 -5.13 -16.00 -3.89
C ALA A 62 -5.85 -15.79 -2.55
N PHE A 63 -6.32 -14.57 -2.32
CA PHE A 63 -7.06 -14.21 -1.11
C PHE A 63 -8.56 -14.12 -1.40
N TYR A 64 -9.33 -14.83 -0.58
CA TYR A 64 -10.79 -14.82 -0.61
C TYR A 64 -11.34 -14.40 0.74
N ILE A 65 -12.48 -13.73 0.69
CA ILE A 65 -13.24 -13.30 1.86
C ILE A 65 -14.74 -13.45 1.54
N ASP A 66 -15.54 -13.69 2.56
CA ASP A 66 -17.00 -13.62 2.42
C ASP A 66 -17.44 -12.23 1.88
N ASP A 67 -18.24 -12.22 0.82
CA ASP A 67 -18.63 -10.98 0.12
C ASP A 67 -19.41 -10.02 1.02
N ARG A 68 -20.30 -10.54 1.89
CA ARG A 68 -21.03 -9.69 2.85
C ARG A 68 -20.08 -9.05 3.85
N SER A 69 -19.10 -9.82 4.33
CA SER A 69 -18.06 -9.32 5.23
C SER A 69 -17.17 -8.29 4.56
N TRP A 70 -16.83 -8.48 3.29
CA TRP A 70 -16.08 -7.50 2.51
C TRP A 70 -16.83 -6.18 2.34
N ILE A 71 -18.11 -6.22 1.97
CA ILE A 71 -18.95 -5.02 1.82
C ILE A 71 -18.97 -4.23 3.13
N LYS A 72 -19.25 -4.90 4.25
CA LYS A 72 -19.28 -4.25 5.58
C LYS A 72 -17.91 -3.68 5.98
N LEU A 73 -16.83 -4.38 5.66
CA LEU A 73 -15.46 -3.92 5.90
C LEU A 73 -15.16 -2.63 5.11
N VAL A 74 -15.45 -2.60 3.81
CA VAL A 74 -15.27 -1.44 2.93
C VAL A 74 -16.09 -0.26 3.45
N GLU A 75 -17.37 -0.46 3.77
CA GLU A 75 -18.24 0.58 4.30
C GLU A 75 -17.76 1.13 5.64
N GLY A 76 -17.33 0.25 6.55
CA GLY A 76 -16.80 0.63 7.85
C GLY A 76 -15.54 1.47 7.72
N LEU A 77 -14.59 1.03 6.88
CA LEU A 77 -13.38 1.81 6.58
C LEU A 77 -13.72 3.17 5.97
N ASN A 78 -14.67 3.22 5.05
CA ASN A 78 -15.09 4.49 4.45
C ASN A 78 -15.68 5.44 5.49
N LYS A 79 -16.59 4.97 6.36
CA LYS A 79 -17.18 5.79 7.44
C LYS A 79 -16.12 6.31 8.42
N LYS A 80 -15.08 5.53 8.67
CA LYS A 80 -14.01 5.86 9.63
C LYS A 80 -12.97 6.83 9.05
N TYR A 81 -12.57 6.63 7.80
CA TYR A 81 -11.36 7.27 7.23
C TYR A 81 -11.62 8.16 6.02
N THR A 82 -12.69 7.94 5.26
CA THR A 82 -12.94 8.66 4.00
C THR A 82 -14.35 9.25 3.91
N ALA A 83 -15.04 9.48 5.03
CA ALA A 83 -16.34 10.15 5.01
C ALA A 83 -16.21 11.65 4.66
N ASN A 84 -15.05 12.25 4.96
CA ASN A 84 -14.72 13.63 4.59
C ASN A 84 -13.20 13.88 4.61
N VAL A 85 -12.78 15.05 4.09
CA VAL A 85 -11.37 15.47 3.98
C VAL A 85 -10.65 15.45 5.33
N LYS A 86 -11.32 15.88 6.43
CA LYS A 86 -10.70 15.93 7.76
C LYS A 86 -10.41 14.55 8.33
N GLN A 87 -11.26 13.55 8.05
CA GLN A 87 -10.98 12.17 8.43
C GLN A 87 -9.80 11.60 7.64
N LEU A 88 -9.75 11.88 6.33
CA LEU A 88 -8.63 11.46 5.49
C LEU A 88 -7.31 12.11 5.94
N GLU A 89 -7.35 13.35 6.40
CA GLU A 89 -6.18 14.02 6.99
C GLU A 89 -5.63 13.31 8.22
N LYS A 90 -6.53 12.87 9.12
CA LYS A 90 -6.13 12.10 10.30
C LYS A 90 -5.54 10.75 9.90
N TYR A 91 -6.17 10.09 8.93
CA TYR A 91 -5.68 8.82 8.37
C TYR A 91 -4.28 8.97 7.76
N GLU A 92 -4.07 9.99 6.91
CA GLU A 92 -2.77 10.25 6.28
C GLU A 92 -1.67 10.57 7.31
N LYS A 93 -1.99 11.37 8.34
CA LYS A 93 -1.04 11.68 9.42
C LYS A 93 -0.59 10.41 10.15
N GLN A 94 -1.54 9.54 10.51
CA GLN A 94 -1.22 8.29 11.21
C GLN A 94 -0.48 7.31 10.29
N PHE A 95 -0.90 7.19 9.02
CA PHE A 95 -0.20 6.42 7.99
C PHE A 95 1.29 6.80 7.89
N LEU A 96 1.58 8.11 7.78
CA LEU A 96 2.95 8.62 7.70
C LEU A 96 3.73 8.44 9.01
N LEU A 97 3.06 8.51 10.16
CA LEU A 97 3.69 8.31 11.46
C LEU A 97 4.10 6.84 11.62
N ASP A 98 3.18 5.90 11.45
CA ASP A 98 3.44 4.48 11.64
C ASP A 98 4.40 3.93 10.57
N GLY A 99 4.31 4.42 9.33
CA GLY A 99 5.28 4.08 8.29
C GLY A 99 6.70 4.52 8.64
N ARG A 100 6.87 5.73 9.19
CA ARG A 100 8.17 6.21 9.66
C ARG A 100 8.67 5.45 10.88
N ASN A 101 7.79 5.13 11.83
CA ASN A 101 8.15 4.34 13.02
C ASN A 101 8.67 2.96 12.61
N TYR A 102 7.98 2.30 11.67
CA TYR A 102 8.39 1.01 11.15
C TYR A 102 9.75 1.08 10.45
N LEU A 103 9.93 2.05 9.55
CA LEU A 103 11.18 2.24 8.81
C LEU A 103 12.36 2.63 9.70
N ASN A 104 12.15 3.52 10.67
CA ASN A 104 13.19 3.96 11.59
C ASN A 104 13.69 2.80 12.45
N LEU A 105 12.79 1.94 12.93
CA LEU A 105 13.18 0.74 13.65
C LEU A 105 13.97 -0.21 12.74
N ALA A 106 13.51 -0.46 11.50
CA ALA A 106 14.23 -1.31 10.56
C ALA A 106 15.65 -0.79 10.27
N LYS A 107 15.81 0.53 10.06
CA LYS A 107 17.11 1.19 9.91
C LYS A 107 17.99 0.98 11.15
N LYS A 108 17.45 1.17 12.35
CA LYS A 108 18.17 0.91 13.61
C LYS A 108 18.64 -0.55 13.71
N ILE A 109 17.78 -1.51 13.36
CA ILE A 109 18.12 -2.94 13.33
C ILE A 109 19.27 -3.19 12.35
N SER A 110 19.22 -2.59 11.16
CA SER A 110 20.22 -2.79 10.11
C SER A 110 21.65 -2.42 10.53
N ILE A 111 21.81 -1.44 11.43
CA ILE A 111 23.12 -0.99 11.94
C ILE A 111 23.48 -1.60 13.30
N SER A 112 22.55 -2.26 13.98
CA SER A 112 22.79 -2.85 15.31
C SER A 112 23.62 -4.13 15.23
N ASN A 113 24.52 -4.37 16.18
CA ASN A 113 25.21 -5.66 16.31
C ASN A 113 24.33 -6.62 17.12
N LEU A 114 23.53 -7.44 16.44
CA LEU A 114 22.57 -8.34 17.08
C LEU A 114 23.24 -9.48 17.86
N GLU A 115 24.45 -9.89 17.46
CA GLU A 115 25.21 -10.97 18.13
C GLU A 115 25.63 -10.60 19.55
N LYS A 116 25.64 -9.30 19.88
CA LYS A 116 25.97 -8.78 21.22
C LYS A 116 24.74 -8.63 22.12
N LEU A 117 23.54 -8.93 21.62
CA LEU A 117 22.32 -8.83 22.40
C LEU A 117 22.01 -10.17 23.05
N SER A 118 21.55 -10.12 24.30
CA SER A 118 20.97 -11.30 24.97
C SER A 118 19.66 -11.73 24.31
N ASP A 119 19.26 -12.99 24.50
CA ASP A 119 17.99 -13.52 24.01
C ASP A 119 16.78 -12.67 24.41
N LYS A 120 16.77 -12.14 25.64
CA LYS A 120 15.71 -11.24 26.12
C LYS A 120 15.66 -9.94 25.31
N GLN A 121 16.82 -9.37 24.97
CA GLN A 121 16.90 -8.16 24.15
C GLN A 121 16.51 -8.44 22.71
N LEU A 122 16.91 -9.60 22.16
CA LEU A 122 16.54 -10.04 20.82
C LEU A 122 15.03 -10.27 20.70
N LEU A 123 14.43 -10.96 21.66
CA LEU A 123 12.98 -11.17 21.75
C LEU A 123 12.24 -9.83 21.84
N SER A 124 12.69 -8.91 22.71
CA SER A 124 12.08 -7.59 22.84
C SER A 124 12.16 -6.81 21.53
N LEU A 125 13.29 -6.86 20.82
CA LEU A 125 13.48 -6.20 19.53
C LEU A 125 12.60 -6.81 18.44
N PHE A 126 12.50 -8.14 18.43
CA PHE A 126 11.61 -8.87 17.51
C PHE A 126 10.16 -8.47 17.74
N LEU A 127 9.66 -8.53 18.98
CA LEU A 127 8.28 -8.16 19.31
C LEU A 127 7.97 -6.70 18.95
N ASP A 128 8.90 -5.79 19.23
CA ASP A 128 8.75 -4.38 18.86
C ASP A 128 8.70 -4.18 17.32
N HIS A 129 9.50 -4.94 16.59
CA HIS A 129 9.44 -4.98 15.12
C HIS A 129 8.10 -5.55 14.63
N GLN A 130 7.62 -6.64 15.22
CA GLN A 130 6.33 -7.24 14.87
C GLN A 130 5.16 -6.28 15.11
N ASP A 131 5.13 -5.57 16.26
CA ASP A 131 4.09 -4.58 16.55
C ASP A 131 4.07 -3.45 15.53
N LYS A 132 5.22 -2.82 15.26
CA LYS A 132 5.31 -1.73 14.28
C LYS A 132 4.97 -2.19 12.87
N ARG A 133 5.44 -3.39 12.46
CA ARG A 133 5.08 -4.02 11.19
C ARG A 133 3.57 -4.22 11.09
N ASN A 134 2.95 -4.81 12.11
CA ASN A 134 1.52 -5.13 12.12
C ASN A 134 0.65 -3.87 12.12
N ARG A 135 1.02 -2.84 12.89
CA ARG A 135 0.39 -1.52 12.86
C ARG A 135 0.43 -0.92 11.47
N TYR A 136 1.58 -0.93 10.81
CA TYR A 136 1.71 -0.39 9.46
C TYR A 136 1.01 -1.24 8.41
N SER A 137 1.04 -2.57 8.54
CA SER A 137 0.33 -3.51 7.66
C SER A 137 -1.19 -3.26 7.65
N CYS A 138 -1.77 -2.81 8.76
CA CYS A 138 -3.17 -2.37 8.78
C CYS A 138 -3.43 -1.22 7.78
N PHE A 139 -2.52 -0.25 7.71
CA PHE A 139 -2.62 0.85 6.76
C PHE A 139 -2.36 0.42 5.32
N ALA A 140 -1.41 -0.48 5.08
CA ALA A 140 -1.20 -1.04 3.74
C ALA A 140 -2.49 -1.67 3.20
N TRP A 141 -3.20 -2.41 4.07
CA TRP A 141 -4.48 -3.02 3.74
C TRP A 141 -5.63 -2.03 3.59
N SER A 142 -5.84 -1.15 4.56
CA SER A 142 -6.92 -0.16 4.42
C SER A 142 -6.69 0.77 3.22
N ALA A 143 -5.45 1.11 2.89
CA ALA A 143 -5.13 1.85 1.68
C ALA A 143 -5.40 1.05 0.40
N PHE A 144 -5.18 -0.27 0.40
CA PHE A 144 -5.58 -1.12 -0.71
C PHE A 144 -7.10 -1.14 -0.91
N ILE A 145 -7.85 -1.40 0.16
CA ILE A 145 -9.31 -1.50 0.14
C ILE A 145 -9.94 -0.16 -0.27
N LEU A 146 -9.54 0.92 0.39
CA LEU A 146 -10.12 2.24 0.17
C LEU A 146 -9.71 2.84 -1.18
N ASN A 147 -8.58 2.44 -1.77
CA ASN A 147 -8.16 2.99 -3.07
C ASN A 147 -9.21 2.75 -4.15
N ASN A 148 -9.71 1.52 -4.26
CA ASN A 148 -10.70 1.18 -5.28
C ASN A 148 -12.01 1.95 -5.01
N TYR A 149 -12.48 1.94 -3.76
CA TYR A 149 -13.69 2.68 -3.36
C TYR A 149 -13.59 4.18 -3.67
N VAL A 150 -12.46 4.80 -3.34
CA VAL A 150 -12.24 6.24 -3.57
C VAL A 150 -12.10 6.54 -5.07
N ALA A 151 -11.38 5.71 -5.82
CA ALA A 151 -11.18 5.87 -7.26
C ALA A 151 -12.50 5.72 -8.04
N ASP A 152 -13.30 4.69 -7.75
CA ASP A 152 -14.58 4.45 -8.42
C ASP A 152 -15.55 5.60 -8.19
N ARG A 153 -15.65 6.06 -6.94
CA ARG A 153 -16.51 7.20 -6.59
C ARG A 153 -16.01 8.52 -7.19
N ALA A 154 -14.70 8.72 -7.27
CA ALA A 154 -14.13 9.90 -7.91
C ALA A 154 -14.40 9.91 -9.43
N THR A 155 -14.29 8.75 -10.08
CA THR A 155 -14.64 8.58 -11.50
C THR A 155 -16.12 8.85 -11.74
N ALA A 156 -17.01 8.31 -10.91
CA ALA A 156 -18.45 8.56 -11.00
C ALA A 156 -18.82 10.04 -10.80
N ILE A 157 -18.15 10.74 -9.87
CA ILE A 157 -18.31 12.19 -9.66
C ILE A 157 -17.82 12.97 -10.88
N LEU A 158 -16.75 12.52 -11.53
CA LEU A 158 -16.12 13.23 -12.64
C LEU A 158 -16.85 13.01 -13.98
N GLU A 159 -17.46 11.85 -14.20
CA GLU A 159 -18.09 11.46 -15.47
C GLU A 159 -19.07 12.53 -16.02
N PRO A 160 -19.98 13.14 -15.23
CA PRO A 160 -20.86 14.20 -15.72
C PRO A 160 -20.14 15.45 -16.25
N TYR A 161 -18.92 15.73 -15.78
CA TYR A 161 -18.11 16.87 -16.20
C TYR A 161 -17.30 16.60 -17.47
N ILE A 162 -17.06 15.32 -17.80
CA ILE A 162 -16.14 14.91 -18.86
C ILE A 162 -16.81 14.13 -20.00
N LYS A 163 -18.09 13.80 -19.86
CA LYS A 163 -18.87 13.08 -20.87
C LYS A 163 -18.82 13.81 -22.22
N GLY A 164 -18.48 13.07 -23.28
CA GLY A 164 -18.42 13.59 -24.65
C GLY A 164 -17.22 14.49 -24.95
N ARG A 165 -16.24 14.63 -24.04
CA ARG A 165 -15.05 15.45 -24.27
C ARG A 165 -13.90 14.63 -24.86
N GLY A 166 -13.24 15.18 -25.90
CA GLY A 166 -12.04 14.57 -26.51
C GLY A 166 -10.79 14.61 -25.63
N ASP A 167 -10.76 15.46 -24.59
CA ASP A 167 -9.65 15.60 -23.64
C ASP A 167 -9.81 14.75 -22.35
N LYS A 168 -10.67 13.72 -22.39
CA LYS A 168 -11.03 12.89 -21.22
C LYS A 168 -9.80 12.36 -20.45
N GLN A 169 -8.84 11.76 -21.16
CA GLN A 169 -7.65 11.19 -20.51
C GLN A 169 -6.76 12.27 -19.90
N GLU A 170 -6.58 13.41 -20.57
CA GLU A 170 -5.79 14.52 -20.04
C GLU A 170 -6.39 15.09 -18.75
N ILE A 171 -7.73 15.11 -18.66
CA ILE A 171 -8.45 15.50 -17.45
C ILE A 171 -8.19 14.52 -16.31
N ILE A 172 -8.33 13.22 -16.57
CA ILE A 172 -8.07 12.16 -15.57
C ILE A 172 -6.62 12.25 -15.08
N ASP A 173 -5.66 12.36 -15.98
CA ASP A 173 -4.24 12.47 -15.64
C ASP A 173 -3.95 13.71 -14.79
N ALA A 174 -4.55 14.86 -15.12
CA ALA A 174 -4.37 16.10 -14.36
C ALA A 174 -5.01 16.04 -12.96
N LEU A 175 -6.14 15.34 -12.82
CA LEU A 175 -6.89 15.26 -11.57
C LEU A 175 -6.33 14.23 -10.60
N PHE A 176 -5.88 13.08 -11.12
CA PHE A 176 -5.37 11.97 -10.33
C PHE A 176 -3.85 11.88 -10.30
N ARG A 177 -3.13 12.87 -10.83
CA ARG A 177 -1.69 12.99 -10.58
C ARG A 177 -1.43 13.17 -9.07
N PRO A 178 -0.54 12.35 -8.46
CA PRO A 178 -0.31 12.44 -7.03
C PRO A 178 0.36 13.77 -6.66
N GLN A 179 0.02 14.28 -5.47
CA GLN A 179 0.59 15.54 -4.96
C GLN A 179 2.08 15.42 -4.62
N LYS A 180 2.54 14.20 -4.31
CA LYS A 180 3.92 13.83 -4.00
C LYS A 180 4.26 12.59 -4.81
N ARG A 181 5.52 12.45 -5.22
CA ARG A 181 5.99 11.25 -5.92
C ARG A 181 6.35 10.18 -4.90
N ALA A 182 5.73 9.00 -5.02
CA ALA A 182 6.25 7.78 -4.41
C ALA A 182 7.57 7.37 -5.09
N ALA A 183 8.29 6.41 -4.52
CA ALA A 183 9.67 6.12 -4.89
C ALA A 183 9.83 5.77 -6.39
N VAL A 184 8.93 4.99 -6.99
CA VAL A 184 9.00 4.65 -8.43
C VAL A 184 8.83 5.90 -9.31
N LEU A 185 7.84 6.75 -9.01
CA LEU A 185 7.63 8.00 -9.74
C LEU A 185 8.78 8.99 -9.52
N GLN A 186 9.37 8.99 -8.33
CA GLN A 186 10.53 9.82 -8.02
C GLN A 186 11.76 9.34 -8.79
N LEU A 187 12.00 8.02 -8.85
CA LEU A 187 13.06 7.41 -9.65
C LEU A 187 12.90 7.79 -11.13
N GLN A 188 11.71 7.60 -11.70
CA GLN A 188 11.41 7.99 -13.08
C GLN A 188 11.70 9.48 -13.35
N TYR A 189 11.42 10.36 -12.40
CA TYR A 189 11.69 11.80 -12.51
C TYR A 189 13.18 12.16 -12.41
N GLU A 190 13.95 11.42 -11.62
CA GLU A 190 15.37 11.68 -11.35
C GLU A 190 16.31 11.01 -12.37
N VAL A 191 15.85 9.98 -13.09
CA VAL A 191 16.60 9.37 -14.21
C VAL A 191 16.94 10.45 -15.24
N GLY A 192 18.22 10.54 -15.60
CA GLY A 192 18.75 11.58 -16.50
C GLY A 192 19.06 12.92 -15.83
N LYS A 193 18.74 13.09 -14.53
CA LYS A 193 19.05 14.31 -13.75
C LYS A 193 20.05 14.10 -12.62
N ARG A 194 20.27 12.84 -12.22
CA ARG A 194 21.16 12.46 -11.13
C ARG A 194 22.10 11.35 -11.59
N GLU A 195 23.25 11.25 -10.93
CA GLU A 195 24.24 10.21 -11.20
C GLU A 195 23.71 8.81 -10.86
N PHE A 196 24.15 7.81 -11.64
CA PHE A 196 23.71 6.43 -11.50
C PHE A 196 23.93 5.87 -10.09
N ASN A 197 25.12 6.06 -9.50
CA ASN A 197 25.44 5.52 -8.18
C ASN A 197 24.55 6.10 -7.08
N TYR A 198 24.22 7.40 -7.17
CA TYR A 198 23.28 8.04 -6.26
C TYR A 198 21.89 7.40 -6.36
N LEU A 199 21.38 7.22 -7.59
CA LEU A 199 20.08 6.59 -7.83
C LEU A 199 20.03 5.14 -7.33
N TYR A 200 21.09 4.37 -7.60
CA TYR A 200 21.21 2.99 -7.17
C TYR A 200 21.15 2.87 -5.65
N GLU A 201 21.97 3.63 -4.92
CA GLU A 201 21.98 3.58 -3.45
C GLU A 201 20.64 4.01 -2.85
N LYS A 202 19.98 4.97 -3.48
CA LYS A 202 18.68 5.48 -3.03
C LYS A 202 17.50 4.54 -3.29
N PHE A 203 17.55 3.72 -4.35
CA PHE A 203 16.37 2.96 -4.83
C PHE A 203 16.56 1.45 -4.97
N LYS A 204 17.73 0.88 -4.68
CA LYS A 204 17.99 -0.57 -4.76
C LYS A 204 17.07 -1.47 -3.90
N TRP A 205 16.35 -0.88 -2.95
CA TRP A 205 15.41 -1.57 -2.07
C TRP A 205 14.01 -1.77 -2.69
N LEU A 206 13.71 -1.14 -3.84
CA LEU A 206 12.40 -1.24 -4.50
C LEU A 206 11.89 -2.67 -4.79
N PRO A 207 12.71 -3.69 -5.11
CA PRO A 207 12.23 -5.05 -5.33
C PRO A 207 11.98 -5.83 -4.03
N CYS A 208 12.32 -5.30 -2.86
CA CYS A 208 12.17 -5.97 -1.56
C CYS A 208 10.69 -6.06 -1.13
N LEU A 209 9.88 -6.81 -1.87
CA LEU A 209 8.46 -7.00 -1.60
C LEU A 209 8.23 -7.72 -0.29
N ASP A 210 9.07 -8.66 0.08
CA ASP A 210 8.96 -9.42 1.31
C ASP A 210 10.36 -9.92 1.73
N ILE A 211 10.41 -10.60 2.88
CA ILE A 211 11.63 -11.08 3.52
C ILE A 211 12.49 -11.99 2.64
N HIS A 212 11.94 -12.61 1.60
CA HIS A 212 12.71 -13.45 0.69
C HIS A 212 13.25 -12.68 -0.53
N ASN A 213 12.72 -11.49 -0.82
CA ASN A 213 13.15 -10.71 -1.98
C ASN A 213 14.46 -9.95 -1.69
N LYS A 214 15.41 -10.09 -2.61
CA LYS A 214 16.71 -9.42 -2.53
C LYS A 214 16.63 -8.01 -3.10
N PRO A 215 17.46 -7.06 -2.61
CA PRO A 215 17.63 -5.78 -3.27
C PRO A 215 18.23 -5.98 -4.66
N TRP A 216 18.02 -5.01 -5.55
CA TRP A 216 18.61 -5.05 -6.88
C TRP A 216 20.14 -5.02 -6.81
N THR A 217 20.78 -5.80 -7.68
CA THR A 217 22.18 -5.58 -8.06
C THR A 217 22.32 -4.31 -8.90
N LYS A 218 23.56 -3.85 -9.12
CA LYS A 218 23.79 -2.70 -10.00
C LYS A 218 23.34 -2.99 -11.43
N GLU A 219 23.53 -4.22 -11.89
CA GLU A 219 23.19 -4.70 -13.23
C GLU A 219 21.67 -4.74 -13.42
N GLU A 220 20.95 -5.32 -12.47
CA GLU A 220 19.48 -5.35 -12.47
C GLU A 220 18.89 -3.93 -12.43
N PHE A 221 19.45 -3.06 -11.57
CA PHE A 221 19.01 -1.67 -11.48
C PHE A 221 19.26 -0.91 -12.79
N LYS A 222 20.44 -1.11 -13.39
CA LYS A 222 20.80 -0.50 -14.69
C LYS A 222 19.83 -0.93 -15.78
N GLU A 223 19.44 -2.20 -15.82
CA GLU A 223 18.44 -2.68 -16.79
C GLU A 223 17.07 -2.04 -16.54
N HIS A 224 16.62 -2.02 -15.27
CA HIS A 224 15.33 -1.48 -14.90
C HIS A 224 15.15 -0.01 -15.33
N ILE A 225 16.15 0.84 -15.07
CA ILE A 225 16.04 2.27 -15.33
C ILE A 225 16.10 2.64 -16.82
N LYS A 226 16.54 1.74 -17.71
CA LYS A 226 16.51 1.98 -19.17
C LYS A 226 15.10 2.30 -19.65
N SER A 227 14.09 1.66 -19.04
CA SER A 227 12.68 1.86 -19.35
C SER A 227 12.15 3.26 -19.02
N PHE A 228 12.84 4.03 -18.17
CA PHE A 228 12.39 5.36 -17.72
C PHE A 228 12.80 6.52 -18.63
N THR A 229 13.63 6.28 -19.65
CA THR A 229 14.25 7.32 -20.48
C THR A 229 13.31 8.04 -21.46
N LYS A 230 11.99 7.75 -21.47
CA LYS A 230 11.00 8.33 -22.40
C LYS A 230 9.91 9.18 -21.74
N VAL A 231 10.23 10.01 -20.75
CA VAL A 231 9.25 11.02 -20.30
C VAL A 231 9.29 12.22 -21.25
N VAL A 232 8.42 12.18 -22.26
CA VAL A 232 8.13 13.34 -23.11
C VAL A 232 7.68 14.47 -22.20
N ASN A 233 8.35 15.62 -22.26
CA ASN A 233 7.97 16.87 -21.58
C ASN A 233 6.62 17.38 -22.15
N LYS A 234 5.51 16.69 -21.87
CA LYS A 234 4.17 17.22 -22.13
C LYS A 234 3.92 18.35 -21.13
N LYS A 235 3.43 19.49 -21.64
CA LYS A 235 3.07 20.65 -20.84
C LYS A 235 2.00 20.24 -19.83
N GLU A 236 2.39 20.13 -18.57
CA GLU A 236 1.54 19.60 -17.51
C GLU A 236 0.42 20.60 -17.15
N ILE A 237 -0.85 20.19 -17.27
CA ILE A 237 -1.97 20.98 -16.74
C ILE A 237 -2.08 20.76 -15.23
N SER A 238 -2.07 21.84 -14.47
CA SER A 238 -2.23 21.77 -13.02
C SER A 238 -3.67 21.42 -12.64
N PHE A 239 -3.82 20.66 -11.55
CA PHE A 239 -5.12 20.34 -10.94
C PHE A 239 -6.01 21.58 -10.77
N LYS A 240 -5.47 22.68 -10.21
CA LYS A 240 -6.22 23.93 -10.01
C LYS A 240 -6.75 24.51 -11.34
N LYS A 241 -5.95 24.44 -12.41
CA LYS A 241 -6.36 24.90 -13.74
C LYS A 241 -7.46 24.00 -14.31
N MET A 242 -7.36 22.69 -14.12
CA MET A 242 -8.36 21.74 -14.60
C MET A 242 -9.70 21.87 -13.88
N ILE A 243 -9.69 22.00 -12.55
CA ILE A 243 -10.90 22.24 -11.75
C ILE A 243 -11.62 23.52 -12.20
N LYS A 244 -10.87 24.61 -12.43
CA LYS A 244 -11.44 25.88 -12.94
C LYS A 244 -12.05 25.70 -14.33
N LYS A 245 -11.36 24.99 -15.24
CA LYS A 245 -11.82 24.71 -16.60
C LYS A 245 -13.15 23.94 -16.60
N LEU A 246 -13.29 22.95 -15.72
CA LEU A 246 -14.46 22.09 -15.64
C LEU A 246 -15.61 22.66 -14.80
N LYS A 247 -15.41 23.80 -14.13
CA LYS A 247 -16.40 24.43 -13.24
C LYS A 247 -16.99 23.44 -12.22
N ILE A 248 -16.14 22.63 -11.59
CA ILE A 248 -16.56 21.58 -10.66
C ILE A 248 -17.24 22.19 -9.41
N LYS A 249 -18.38 21.61 -9.00
CA LYS A 249 -19.12 22.03 -7.80
C LYS A 249 -18.28 21.83 -6.54
N LYS A 250 -18.45 22.71 -5.54
CA LYS A 250 -17.69 22.67 -4.27
C LYS A 250 -17.77 21.31 -3.54
N LYS A 251 -18.94 20.67 -3.52
CA LYS A 251 -19.15 19.35 -2.90
C LYS A 251 -18.33 18.25 -3.59
N ASP A 252 -18.30 18.27 -4.92
CA ASP A 252 -17.58 17.30 -5.73
C ASP A 252 -16.06 17.52 -5.65
N LEU A 253 -15.65 18.80 -5.64
CA LEU A 253 -14.26 19.19 -5.45
C LEU A 253 -13.66 18.63 -4.15
N GLN A 254 -14.40 18.66 -3.04
CA GLN A 254 -13.93 18.09 -1.77
C GLN A 254 -13.59 16.60 -1.91
N TYR A 255 -14.39 15.84 -2.64
CA TYR A 255 -14.13 14.42 -2.85
C TYR A 255 -12.97 14.18 -3.83
N LEU A 256 -12.86 14.98 -4.89
CA LEU A 256 -11.74 14.89 -5.83
C LEU A 256 -10.40 15.26 -5.18
N ASP A 257 -10.38 16.22 -4.27
CA ASP A 257 -9.21 16.53 -3.43
C ASP A 257 -8.80 15.34 -2.56
N MET A 258 -9.78 14.63 -1.98
CA MET A 258 -9.53 13.39 -1.24
C MET A 258 -8.92 12.32 -2.14
N ALA A 259 -9.52 12.09 -3.32
CA ALA A 259 -9.04 11.09 -4.26
C ALA A 259 -7.60 11.35 -4.69
N LYS A 260 -7.26 12.62 -5.00
CA LYS A 260 -5.90 13.02 -5.35
C LYS A 260 -4.88 12.71 -4.25
N ARG A 261 -5.23 12.93 -2.98
CA ARG A 261 -4.37 12.59 -1.84
C ARG A 261 -4.20 11.07 -1.71
N PHE A 262 -5.28 10.34 -1.96
CA PHE A 262 -5.27 8.88 -1.86
C PHE A 262 -4.36 8.21 -2.88
N VAL A 263 -4.17 8.81 -4.07
CA VAL A 263 -3.19 8.31 -5.05
C VAL A 263 -1.79 8.23 -4.45
N TYR A 264 -1.35 9.27 -3.73
CA TYR A 264 -0.05 9.23 -3.06
C TYR A 264 -0.01 8.16 -1.96
N ILE A 265 -1.04 8.06 -1.13
CA ILE A 265 -1.10 7.06 -0.05
C ILE A 265 -1.01 5.63 -0.63
N LYS A 266 -1.76 5.36 -1.70
CA LYS A 266 -1.78 4.07 -2.39
C LYS A 266 -0.39 3.67 -2.85
N ASP A 267 0.37 4.60 -3.43
CA ASP A 267 1.71 4.30 -3.94
C ASP A 267 2.75 4.24 -2.80
N ALA A 268 2.71 5.21 -1.87
CA ALA A 268 3.66 5.30 -0.76
C ALA A 268 3.52 4.16 0.26
N ARG A 269 2.39 3.43 0.27
CA ARG A 269 2.20 2.31 1.21
C ARG A 269 3.23 1.20 1.00
N ASP A 270 3.62 1.00 -0.26
CA ASP A 270 4.59 -0.02 -0.63
C ASP A 270 6.02 0.47 -0.39
N ASP A 271 6.27 1.79 -0.44
CA ASP A 271 7.60 2.37 -0.20
C ASP A 271 8.09 2.08 1.22
N PHE A 272 7.34 2.51 2.25
CA PHE A 272 7.74 2.28 3.65
C PHE A 272 7.89 0.79 3.95
N ARG A 273 7.02 -0.04 3.37
CA ARG A 273 7.04 -1.49 3.56
C ARG A 273 8.32 -2.11 3.00
N ARG A 274 8.59 -1.88 1.71
CA ARG A 274 9.74 -2.46 1.00
C ARG A 274 11.06 -1.94 1.54
N GLU A 275 11.13 -0.65 1.85
CA GLU A 275 12.33 -0.05 2.43
C GLU A 275 12.59 -0.62 3.84
N SER A 276 11.54 -0.80 4.66
CA SER A 276 11.69 -1.43 5.98
C SER A 276 12.16 -2.87 5.87
N VAL A 277 11.57 -3.66 4.98
CA VAL A 277 12.01 -5.04 4.69
C VAL A 277 13.47 -5.05 4.30
N PHE A 278 13.91 -4.22 3.36
CA PHE A 278 15.30 -4.13 2.94
C PHE A 278 16.27 -3.94 4.12
N TYR A 279 15.95 -3.05 5.05
CA TYR A 279 16.80 -2.78 6.21
C TYR A 279 16.75 -3.90 7.27
N SER A 280 15.59 -4.53 7.50
CA SER A 280 15.44 -5.57 8.54
C SER A 280 15.85 -6.98 8.09
N ASN A 281 15.74 -7.28 6.79
CA ASN A 281 15.86 -8.63 6.22
C ASN A 281 17.20 -9.31 6.52
N LYS A 282 18.33 -8.57 6.45
CA LYS A 282 19.67 -9.16 6.61
C LYS A 282 20.00 -9.65 8.03
N LYS A 283 19.23 -9.27 9.05
CA LYS A 283 19.63 -9.45 10.45
C LYS A 283 18.62 -10.18 11.32
N ILE A 284 17.31 -9.97 11.14
CA ILE A 284 16.29 -10.63 11.96
C ILE A 284 16.19 -12.13 11.65
N LEU A 285 16.31 -12.52 10.38
CA LEU A 285 16.24 -13.93 9.97
C LEU A 285 17.47 -14.78 10.34
N LYS A 286 18.57 -14.15 10.78
CA LYS A 286 19.77 -14.87 11.24
C LYS A 286 19.73 -15.22 12.72
N VAL A 287 18.79 -14.63 13.45
CA VAL A 287 18.64 -14.80 14.91
C VAL A 287 17.51 -15.79 15.24
N ILE A 288 16.60 -16.03 14.29
CA ILE A 288 15.59 -17.10 14.34
C ILE A 288 16.21 -18.35 13.71
#